data_AF-A0A7S2NWP2-F1
#
_entry.id   AF-A0A7S2NWP2-F1
#
_cell.length_a   1.000
_cell.length_b   1.000
_cell.length_c   1.000
_cell.angle_alpha   90.00
_cell.angle_beta   90.00
_cell.angle_gamma   90.00
#
_symmetry.space_group_name_H-M   'P 1'
#
loop_
_entity.id
_entity.type
_entity.pdbx_description
1 polymer ?
#
loop_
_entity_poly.entity_id
_entity_poly.type
_entity_poly.pdbx_seq_one_letter_code
_entity_poly.pdbx_strand_id
1 'polypeptide(L)'
;VFGLFQVCLWIYWSAGWMLPTFGFVVGTITNWFALKVIFSPVNPVRLFGGRVVLQGYFLRRQDQVSEMYANLVTEHILSAKNLLLTALTGKKSDQLLDVIRACIARHVGHAAGAAKTFLELQGHKHYKHLKTMMADSALNTLPETLPLLEPYMDSALGLEELIASQMKRMPPAEFEQFLHPVFQEDEWKLVLMGGVLGIAVGFGQWYFLGQ
;
A
#
# COMPACT_ATOMS: atom_id res chain seq x y z
N VAL A 1 -12.21 3.40 -35.70
CA VAL A 1 -12.50 2.08 -36.33
C VAL A 1 -13.85 1.54 -35.87
N PHE A 2 -14.10 1.36 -34.56
CA PHE A 2 -15.38 0.84 -34.06
C PHE A 2 -16.63 1.64 -34.47
N GLY A 3 -16.58 2.99 -34.42
CA GLY A 3 -17.71 3.82 -34.86
C GLY A 3 -18.01 3.74 -36.37
N LEU A 4 -17.01 3.46 -37.20
CA LEU A 4 -17.18 3.29 -38.66
C LEU A 4 -17.86 1.95 -38.97
N PHE A 5 -17.48 0.89 -38.24
CA PHE A 5 -18.13 -0.41 -38.31
C PHE A 5 -19.58 -0.37 -37.81
N GLN A 6 -19.84 0.42 -36.75
CA GLN A 6 -21.19 0.66 -36.23
C GLN A 6 -22.09 1.36 -37.27
N VAL A 7 -21.58 2.37 -37.97
CA VAL A 7 -22.33 3.07 -39.02
C VAL A 7 -22.59 2.16 -40.23
N CYS A 8 -21.62 1.34 -40.66
CA CYS A 8 -21.81 0.37 -41.74
C CYS A 8 -22.87 -0.69 -41.41
N LEU A 9 -22.94 -1.15 -40.16
CA LEU A 9 -23.93 -2.12 -39.70
C LEU A 9 -25.33 -1.52 -39.58
N TRP A 10 -25.44 -0.26 -39.15
CA TRP A 10 -26.73 0.44 -39.05
C TRP A 10 -27.39 0.65 -40.41
N ILE A 11 -26.59 0.84 -41.47
CA ILE A 11 -27.09 0.94 -42.86
C ILE A 11 -27.75 -0.37 -43.33
N TYR A 12 -27.28 -1.52 -42.86
CA TYR A 12 -27.82 -2.84 -43.26
C TYR A 12 -28.93 -3.38 -42.35
N TRP A 13 -28.92 -3.04 -41.07
CA TRP A 13 -29.93 -3.49 -40.09
C TRP A 13 -30.34 -2.32 -39.19
N SER A 14 -31.43 -1.63 -39.53
CA SER A 14 -31.97 -0.50 -38.75
C SER A 14 -32.77 -0.99 -37.52
N ALA A 15 -32.13 -1.78 -36.66
CA ALA A 15 -32.73 -2.30 -35.44
C ALA A 15 -32.42 -1.36 -34.26
N GLY A 16 -33.44 -0.74 -33.65
CA GLY A 16 -33.25 0.23 -32.55
C GLY A 16 -32.54 -0.33 -31.31
N TRP A 17 -32.65 -1.64 -31.09
CA TRP A 17 -31.97 -2.38 -30.03
C TRP A 17 -30.49 -2.65 -30.34
N MET A 18 -30.06 -2.51 -31.60
CA MET A 18 -28.67 -2.72 -32.02
C MET A 18 -27.72 -1.70 -31.38
N LEU A 19 -28.14 -0.44 -31.26
CA LEU A 19 -27.31 0.65 -30.73
C LEU A 19 -26.96 0.46 -29.24
N PRO A 20 -27.92 0.21 -28.32
CA PRO A 20 -27.60 -0.14 -26.93
C PRO A 20 -26.75 -1.40 -26.79
N THR A 21 -27.04 -2.43 -27.58
CA THR A 21 -26.34 -3.73 -27.48
C THR A 21 -24.90 -3.60 -27.97
N PHE A 22 -24.68 -2.87 -29.06
CA PHE A 22 -23.33 -2.60 -29.58
C PHE A 22 -22.56 -1.67 -28.63
N GLY A 23 -23.22 -0.69 -28.04
CA GLY A 23 -22.66 0.16 -26.98
C GLY A 23 -22.17 -0.65 -25.78
N PHE A 24 -22.96 -1.62 -25.31
CA PHE A 24 -22.55 -2.56 -24.25
C PHE A 24 -21.28 -3.34 -24.63
N VAL A 25 -21.28 -3.95 -25.82
CA VAL A 25 -20.17 -4.81 -26.28
C VAL A 25 -18.90 -3.98 -26.46
N VAL A 26 -18.98 -2.81 -27.10
CA VAL A 26 -17.81 -1.95 -27.30
C VAL A 26 -17.34 -1.37 -25.96
N GLY A 27 -18.25 -0.94 -25.08
CA GLY A 27 -17.90 -0.39 -23.77
C GLY A 27 -17.18 -1.41 -22.89
N THR A 28 -17.70 -2.64 -22.82
CA THR A 28 -17.06 -3.75 -22.07
C THR A 28 -15.70 -4.12 -22.67
N ILE A 29 -15.61 -4.34 -23.99
CA ILE A 29 -14.35 -4.71 -24.66
C ILE A 29 -13.30 -3.61 -24.51
N THR A 30 -13.70 -2.35 -24.68
CA THR A 30 -12.77 -1.20 -24.58
C THR A 30 -12.24 -1.08 -23.17
N ASN A 31 -13.09 -1.16 -22.15
CA ASN A 31 -12.64 -1.06 -20.76
C ASN A 31 -11.75 -2.24 -20.37
N TRP A 32 -12.09 -3.46 -20.80
CA TRP A 32 -11.25 -4.64 -20.62
C TRP A 32 -9.89 -4.48 -21.29
N PHE A 33 -9.85 -3.98 -22.53
CA PHE A 33 -8.61 -3.73 -23.25
C PHE A 33 -7.77 -2.62 -22.60
N ALA A 34 -8.39 -1.52 -22.17
CA ALA A 34 -7.72 -0.44 -21.49
C ALA A 34 -7.03 -0.93 -20.21
N LEU A 35 -7.73 -1.74 -19.42
CA LEU A 35 -7.19 -2.33 -18.20
C LEU A 35 -6.00 -3.24 -18.52
N LYS A 36 -6.12 -4.07 -19.55
CA LYS A 36 -5.01 -4.93 -20.01
C LYS A 36 -3.78 -4.12 -20.45
N VAL A 37 -3.95 -2.99 -21.12
CA VAL A 37 -2.84 -2.11 -21.54
C VAL A 37 -2.16 -1.41 -20.35
N ILE A 38 -2.89 -1.14 -19.27
CA ILE A 38 -2.34 -0.51 -18.07
C ILE A 38 -1.37 -1.45 -17.36
N PHE A 39 -1.70 -2.75 -17.27
CA PHE A 39 -0.92 -3.74 -16.51
C PHE A 39 0.01 -4.62 -17.37
N SER A 40 -0.24 -4.76 -18.67
CA SER A 40 0.60 -5.57 -19.58
C SER A 40 1.23 -4.73 -20.71
N PRO A 41 2.44 -5.06 -21.18
CA PRO A 41 3.29 -6.19 -20.76
C PRO A 41 4.09 -5.90 -19.48
N VAL A 42 4.28 -6.94 -18.67
CA VAL A 42 4.99 -6.87 -17.38
C VAL A 42 6.46 -6.50 -17.57
N ASN A 43 7.13 -7.23 -18.47
CA ASN A 43 8.51 -6.96 -18.85
C ASN A 43 8.56 -5.97 -20.02
N PRO A 44 9.55 -5.05 -20.04
CA PRO A 44 9.71 -4.09 -21.12
C PRO A 44 10.05 -4.80 -22.43
N VAL A 45 9.12 -4.77 -23.39
CA VAL A 45 9.29 -5.33 -24.73
C VAL A 45 9.84 -4.25 -25.66
N ARG A 46 11.06 -4.45 -26.16
CA ARG A 46 11.73 -3.53 -27.09
C ARG A 46 11.30 -3.86 -28.52
N LEU A 47 10.54 -2.96 -29.13
CA LEU A 47 10.16 -3.02 -30.54
C LEU A 47 11.04 -2.09 -31.40
N PHE A 48 11.10 -2.35 -32.71
CA PHE A 48 11.88 -1.55 -33.68
C PHE A 48 13.35 -1.33 -33.29
N GLY A 49 14.06 -2.41 -32.94
CA GLY A 49 15.49 -2.34 -32.59
C GLY A 49 15.80 -1.54 -31.32
N GLY A 50 14.81 -1.31 -30.45
CA GLY A 50 14.99 -0.62 -29.16
C GLY A 50 14.51 0.84 -29.13
N ARG A 51 13.96 1.39 -30.22
CA ARG A 51 13.41 2.76 -30.24
C ARG A 51 12.08 2.90 -29.50
N VAL A 52 11.28 1.83 -29.42
CA VAL A 52 9.99 1.83 -28.73
C VAL A 52 10.00 0.72 -27.69
N VAL A 53 9.81 1.09 -26.42
CA VAL A 53 9.68 0.12 -25.31
C VAL A 53 8.22 0.07 -24.89
N LEU A 54 7.57 -1.06 -25.14
CA LEU A 54 6.24 -1.35 -24.64
C LEU A 54 6.36 -1.96 -23.25
N GLN A 55 5.73 -1.31 -22.28
CA GLN A 55 5.57 -1.78 -20.91
C GLN A 55 4.23 -1.27 -20.43
N GLY A 56 3.55 -2.05 -19.57
CA GLY A 56 2.32 -1.60 -18.91
C GLY A 56 2.53 -0.22 -18.31
N TYR A 57 1.60 0.70 -18.55
CA TYR A 57 1.74 2.10 -18.14
C TYR A 57 1.94 2.25 -16.63
N PHE A 58 1.33 1.35 -15.86
CA PHE A 58 1.44 1.32 -14.40
C PHE A 58 2.85 0.92 -13.94
N LEU A 59 3.40 -0.15 -14.52
CA LEU A 59 4.76 -0.64 -14.25
C LEU A 59 5.84 0.36 -14.67
N ARG A 60 5.58 1.13 -15.73
CA ARG A 60 6.48 2.21 -16.15
C ARG A 60 6.57 3.35 -15.12
N ARG A 61 5.59 3.46 -14.23
CA ARG A 61 5.54 4.43 -13.12
C ARG A 61 5.81 3.77 -11.76
N GLN A 62 6.48 2.61 -11.73
CA GLN A 62 6.79 1.87 -10.50
C GLN A 62 7.40 2.76 -9.42
N ASP A 63 8.30 3.68 -9.76
CA ASP A 63 8.92 4.58 -8.77
C ASP A 63 7.91 5.48 -8.06
N GLN A 64 7.03 6.13 -8.83
CA GLN A 64 5.99 7.04 -8.30
C GLN A 64 4.95 6.28 -7.49
N VAL A 65 4.54 5.11 -7.99
CA VAL A 65 3.55 4.27 -7.31
C VAL A 65 4.13 3.71 -6.01
N SER A 66 5.42 3.35 -5.99
CA SER A 66 6.09 2.85 -4.78
C SER A 66 6.14 3.90 -3.67
N GLU A 67 6.42 5.16 -4.00
CA GLU A 67 6.39 6.27 -3.02
C GLU A 67 4.99 6.48 -2.44
N MET A 68 3.98 6.60 -3.31
CA MET A 68 2.59 6.81 -2.89
C MET A 68 2.07 5.63 -2.05
N TYR A 69 2.40 4.41 -2.43
CA TYR A 69 2.00 3.21 -1.69
C TYR A 69 2.71 3.12 -0.34
N ALA A 70 4.02 3.39 -0.29
CA ALA A 70 4.77 3.38 0.96
C ALA A 70 4.21 4.40 1.95
N ASN A 71 3.91 5.61 1.49
CA ASN A 71 3.29 6.66 2.30
C ASN A 71 1.95 6.18 2.89
N LEU A 72 1.07 5.67 2.03
CA LEU A 72 -0.27 5.21 2.44
C LEU A 72 -0.20 4.05 3.43
N VAL A 73 0.69 3.08 3.22
CA VAL A 73 0.88 1.94 4.12
C VAL A 73 1.50 2.35 5.44
N THR A 74 2.51 3.21 5.45
CA THR A 74 3.14 3.68 6.69
C THR A 74 2.18 4.53 7.52
N GLU A 75 1.36 5.35 6.88
CA GLU A 75 0.36 6.19 7.57
C GLU A 75 -0.77 5.34 8.19
N HIS A 76 -1.28 4.34 7.46
CA HIS A 76 -2.51 3.65 7.87
C HIS A 76 -2.30 2.26 8.50
N ILE A 77 -1.18 1.59 8.21
CA ILE A 77 -0.99 0.17 8.55
C ILE A 77 0.29 -0.04 9.37
N LEU A 78 1.43 0.41 8.87
CA LEU A 78 2.76 0.15 9.43
C LEU A 78 3.39 1.41 10.05
N SER A 79 2.64 2.12 10.91
CA SER A 79 3.19 3.24 11.67
C SER A 79 4.11 2.75 12.80
N ALA A 80 5.11 3.55 13.19
CA ALA A 80 6.04 3.17 14.26
C ALA A 80 5.30 2.87 15.56
N LYS A 81 4.26 3.65 15.86
CA LYS A 81 3.39 3.46 17.02
C LYS A 81 2.66 2.12 16.97
N ASN A 82 2.01 1.80 15.84
CA ASN A 82 1.25 0.56 15.70
C ASN A 82 2.16 -0.67 15.78
N LEU A 83 3.35 -0.59 15.18
CA LEU A 83 4.36 -1.64 15.29
C LEU A 83 4.83 -1.84 16.73
N LEU A 84 5.16 -0.77 17.45
CA LEU A 84 5.69 -0.87 18.81
C LEU A 84 4.60 -1.36 19.78
N LEU A 85 3.37 -0.89 19.65
CA LEU A 85 2.24 -1.35 20.46
C LEU A 85 1.93 -2.83 20.21
N THR A 86 1.91 -3.25 18.94
CA THR A 86 1.72 -4.67 18.57
C THR A 86 2.88 -5.53 19.06
N ALA A 87 4.11 -5.02 19.00
CA ALA A 87 5.28 -5.75 19.46
C ALA A 87 5.33 -5.88 20.99
N LEU A 88 4.82 -4.90 21.74
CA LEU A 88 4.69 -4.93 23.20
C LEU A 88 3.53 -5.79 23.71
N THR A 89 2.47 -5.98 22.93
CA THR A 89 1.30 -6.79 23.32
C THR A 89 1.28 -8.18 22.67
N GLY A 90 2.12 -8.42 21.66
CA GLY A 90 2.17 -9.65 20.90
C GLY A 90 2.87 -10.82 21.61
N LYS A 91 2.89 -11.98 20.94
CA LYS A 91 3.36 -13.28 21.46
C LYS A 91 4.85 -13.32 21.87
N LYS A 92 5.65 -12.32 21.48
CA LYS A 92 7.08 -12.16 21.81
C LYS A 92 7.37 -10.87 22.59
N SER A 93 6.34 -10.27 23.20
CA SER A 93 6.47 -9.08 24.02
C SER A 93 7.57 -9.21 25.07
N ASP A 94 7.64 -10.34 25.76
CA ASP A 94 8.63 -10.59 26.81
C ASP A 94 10.07 -10.34 26.36
N GLN A 95 10.44 -10.74 25.13
CA GLN A 95 11.79 -10.54 24.60
C GLN A 95 12.09 -9.06 24.33
N LEU A 96 11.12 -8.32 23.82
CA LEU A 96 11.26 -6.88 23.60
C LEU A 96 11.29 -6.11 24.92
N LEU A 97 10.41 -6.48 25.86
CA LEU A 97 10.39 -5.93 27.20
C LEU A 97 11.73 -6.16 27.89
N ASP A 98 12.36 -7.32 27.73
CA ASP A 98 13.68 -7.61 28.29
C ASP A 98 14.79 -6.75 27.67
N VAL A 99 14.75 -6.51 26.36
CA VAL A 99 15.68 -5.58 25.68
C VAL A 99 15.48 -4.14 26.18
N ILE A 100 14.23 -3.69 26.30
CA ILE A 100 13.90 -2.35 26.80
C ILE A 100 14.33 -2.21 28.27
N ARG A 101 14.03 -3.19 29.12
CA ARG A 101 14.49 -3.27 30.51
C ARG A 101 16.01 -3.19 30.61
N ALA A 102 16.73 -3.92 29.75
CA ALA A 102 18.19 -3.88 29.73
C ALA A 102 18.73 -2.49 29.32
N CYS A 103 18.08 -1.82 28.37
CA CYS A 103 18.43 -0.45 27.96
C CYS A 103 18.19 0.58 29.07
N ILE A 104 17.02 0.52 29.73
CA ILE A 104 16.68 1.39 30.86
C ILE A 104 17.62 1.14 32.03
N ALA A 105 17.87 -0.12 32.39
CA ALA A 105 18.77 -0.48 33.49
C ALA A 105 20.21 0.02 33.26
N ARG A 106 20.65 0.08 32.00
CA ARG A 106 21.96 0.62 31.62
C ARG A 106 22.00 2.15 31.81
N HIS A 107 21.00 2.87 31.30
CA HIS A 107 20.92 4.33 31.43
C HIS A 107 20.71 4.81 32.88
N VAL A 108 19.86 4.13 33.65
CA VAL A 108 19.69 4.39 35.09
C VAL A 108 21.00 4.13 35.85
N GLY A 109 21.78 3.13 35.43
CA GLY A 109 23.09 2.85 36.02
C GLY A 109 24.10 3.97 35.83
N HIS A 110 24.05 4.69 34.71
CA HIS A 110 24.89 5.85 34.44
C HIS A 110 24.42 7.10 35.20
N ALA A 111 23.11 7.37 35.24
CA ALA A 111 22.55 8.51 35.96
C ALA A 111 22.71 8.38 37.48
N ALA A 112 22.67 7.15 38.01
CA ALA A 112 22.85 6.89 39.44
C ALA A 112 24.31 6.93 39.90
N GLY A 113 25.28 7.31 39.07
CA GLY A 113 26.72 7.15 39.32
C GLY A 113 27.22 7.50 40.74
N ALA A 114 26.75 8.60 41.32
CA ALA A 114 27.11 8.99 42.70
C ALA A 114 26.30 8.26 43.79
N ALA A 115 25.03 7.93 43.53
CA ALA A 115 24.16 7.23 44.47
C ALA A 115 24.38 5.71 44.44
N LYS A 116 24.95 5.17 43.36
CA LYS A 116 25.18 3.74 43.13
C LYS A 116 26.01 3.11 44.24
N THR A 117 27.10 3.76 44.66
CA THR A 117 27.95 3.26 45.75
C THR A 117 27.19 3.19 47.08
N PHE A 118 26.32 4.18 47.36
CA PHE A 118 25.50 4.23 48.57
C PHE A 118 24.36 3.20 48.54
N LEU A 119 23.71 3.01 47.39
CA LEU A 119 22.65 2.02 47.18
C LEU A 119 23.17 0.57 47.15
N GLU A 120 24.37 0.34 46.61
CA GLU A 120 25.02 -0.98 46.65
C GLU A 120 25.45 -1.35 48.09
N LEU A 121 25.86 -0.36 48.90
CA LEU A 121 26.15 -0.52 50.33
C LEU A 121 24.91 -0.90 51.17
N GLN A 122 23.72 -0.39 50.83
CA GLN A 122 22.45 -0.80 51.47
C GLN A 122 21.96 -2.20 51.04
N GLY A 123 22.60 -2.82 50.05
CA GLY A 123 22.37 -4.20 49.64
C GLY A 123 22.01 -4.33 48.16
N HIS A 124 22.80 -5.14 47.43
CA HIS A 124 22.62 -5.42 46.00
C HIS A 124 21.22 -5.90 45.61
N LYS A 125 20.47 -6.53 46.53
CA LYS A 125 19.08 -6.95 46.31
C LYS A 125 18.12 -5.76 46.20
N HIS A 126 18.28 -4.73 47.03
CA HIS A 126 17.39 -3.56 47.06
C HIS A 126 17.59 -2.69 45.82
N TYR A 127 18.85 -2.45 45.42
CA TYR A 127 19.18 -1.75 44.18
C TYR A 127 18.63 -2.45 42.93
N LYS A 128 18.78 -3.78 42.85
CA LYS A 128 18.26 -4.57 41.71
C LYS A 128 16.74 -4.49 41.65
N HIS A 129 16.06 -4.57 42.80
CA HIS A 129 14.60 -4.51 42.88
C HIS A 129 14.04 -3.15 42.45
N LEU A 130 14.65 -2.04 42.92
CA LEU A 130 14.32 -0.69 42.49
C LEU A 130 14.49 -0.48 40.97
N LYS A 131 15.55 -1.03 40.38
CA LYS A 131 15.78 -0.97 38.93
C LYS A 131 14.67 -1.67 38.14
N THR A 132 14.27 -2.86 38.56
CA THR A 132 13.14 -3.59 37.95
C THR A 132 11.82 -2.85 38.10
N MET A 133 11.50 -2.31 39.29
CA MET A 133 10.28 -1.53 39.49
C MET A 133 10.23 -0.28 38.59
N MET A 134 11.34 0.44 38.45
CA MET A 134 11.42 1.59 37.56
C MET A 134 11.25 1.19 36.09
N ALA A 135 11.85 0.07 35.67
CA ALA A 135 11.70 -0.42 34.31
C ALA A 135 10.27 -0.88 34.01
N ASP A 136 9.62 -1.59 34.93
CA ASP A 136 8.22 -2.02 34.77
C ASP A 136 7.25 -0.82 34.83
N SER A 137 7.50 0.16 35.68
CA SER A 137 6.71 1.39 35.71
C SER A 137 6.85 2.18 34.40
N ALA A 138 8.06 2.32 33.86
CA ALA A 138 8.30 2.99 32.59
C ALA A 138 7.62 2.27 31.41
N LEU A 139 7.61 0.93 31.43
CA LEU A 139 6.92 0.11 30.43
C LEU A 139 5.39 0.25 30.51
N ASN A 140 4.83 0.39 31.71
CA ASN A 140 3.39 0.60 31.89
C ASN A 140 2.93 2.01 31.47
N THR A 141 3.80 3.01 31.51
CA THR A 141 3.51 4.39 31.04
C THR A 141 3.85 4.59 29.56
N LEU A 142 4.58 3.65 28.94
CA LEU A 142 4.98 3.72 27.54
C LEU A 142 3.79 3.87 26.56
N PRO A 143 2.65 3.17 26.73
CA PRO A 143 1.47 3.32 25.87
C PRO A 143 0.89 4.74 25.86
N GLU A 144 0.92 5.42 27.01
CA GLU A 144 0.39 6.78 27.17
C GLU A 144 1.34 7.85 26.60
N THR A 145 2.64 7.56 26.57
CA THR A 145 3.67 8.48 26.05
C THR A 145 4.00 8.25 24.57
N LEU A 146 3.65 7.09 24.01
CA LEU A 146 3.82 6.72 22.61
C LEU A 146 3.37 7.79 21.59
N PRO A 147 2.20 8.46 21.75
CA PRO A 147 1.79 9.54 20.83
C PRO A 147 2.74 10.74 20.80
N LEU A 148 3.45 11.04 21.89
CA LEU A 148 4.46 12.12 21.91
C LEU A 148 5.76 11.71 21.22
N LEU A 149 6.09 10.41 21.22
CA LEU A 149 7.31 9.88 20.60
C LEU A 149 7.12 9.50 19.13
N GLU A 150 5.88 9.41 18.65
CA GLU A 150 5.53 9.00 17.29
C GLU A 150 6.34 9.73 16.19
N PRO A 151 6.46 11.08 16.19
CA PRO A 151 7.24 11.79 15.15
C PRO A 151 8.73 11.42 15.15
N TYR A 152 9.30 11.17 16.33
CA TYR A 152 10.70 10.77 16.48
C TYR A 152 10.92 9.33 16.05
N MET A 153 9.97 8.45 16.37
CA MET A 153 10.05 7.03 16.03
C MET A 153 9.84 6.80 14.54
N ASP A 154 8.89 7.48 13.89
CA ASP A 154 8.70 7.40 12.45
C ASP A 154 9.96 7.84 11.70
N SER A 155 10.58 8.95 12.14
CA SER A 155 11.85 9.43 11.60
C SER A 155 13.01 8.45 11.83
N ALA A 156 13.09 7.82 13.00
CA ALA A 156 14.16 6.90 13.35
C ALA A 156 14.04 5.53 12.65
N LEU A 157 12.82 5.05 12.42
CA LEU A 157 12.58 3.79 11.72
C LEU A 157 12.62 3.96 10.19
N GLY A 158 12.31 5.14 9.66
CA GLY A 158 12.44 5.44 8.23
C GLY A 158 11.64 4.47 7.35
N LEU A 159 10.48 4.02 7.82
CA LEU A 159 9.72 2.91 7.22
C LEU A 159 9.21 3.24 5.82
N GLU A 160 8.76 4.47 5.60
CA GLU A 160 8.28 4.93 4.29
C GLU A 160 9.40 4.81 3.24
N GLU A 161 10.57 5.38 3.51
CA GLU A 161 11.74 5.32 2.63
C GLU A 161 12.20 3.87 2.41
N LEU A 162 12.17 3.06 3.47
CA LEU A 162 12.53 1.65 3.41
C LEU A 162 11.57 0.88 2.48
N ILE A 163 10.26 0.99 2.68
CA ILE A 163 9.25 0.31 1.87
C ILE A 163 9.32 0.79 0.42
N ALA A 164 9.37 2.10 0.20
CA ALA A 164 9.50 2.67 -1.15
C ALA A 164 10.74 2.14 -1.86
N SER A 165 11.90 2.16 -1.19
CA SER A 165 13.15 1.68 -1.79
C SER A 165 13.13 0.18 -2.11
N GLN A 166 12.49 -0.64 -1.28
CA GLN A 166 12.35 -2.07 -1.56
C GLN A 166 11.42 -2.31 -2.75
N MET A 167 10.27 -1.64 -2.80
CA MET A 167 9.33 -1.76 -3.92
C MET A 167 9.92 -1.27 -5.25
N LYS A 168 10.73 -0.20 -5.23
CA LYS A 168 11.47 0.27 -6.42
C LYS A 168 12.50 -0.73 -6.92
N ARG A 169 13.10 -1.51 -6.01
CA ARG A 169 14.12 -2.52 -6.35
C ARG A 169 13.52 -3.84 -6.81
N MET A 170 12.22 -4.06 -6.59
CA MET A 170 11.56 -5.29 -7.02
C MET A 170 11.56 -5.40 -8.54
N PRO A 171 11.81 -6.60 -9.08
CA PRO A 171 11.57 -6.88 -10.49
C PRO A 171 10.11 -6.53 -10.87
N PRO A 172 9.85 -6.05 -12.10
CA PRO A 172 8.51 -5.67 -12.54
C PRO A 172 7.44 -6.77 -12.34
N ALA A 173 7.83 -8.05 -12.46
CA ALA A 173 6.94 -9.18 -12.25
C ALA A 173 6.55 -9.38 -10.78
N GLU A 174 7.46 -9.16 -9.85
CA GLU A 174 7.15 -9.25 -8.41
C GLU A 174 6.27 -8.08 -7.98
N PHE A 175 6.57 -6.87 -8.47
CA PHE A 175 5.76 -5.68 -8.22
C PHE A 175 4.34 -5.84 -8.76
N GLU A 176 4.19 -6.40 -9.97
CA GLU A 176 2.89 -6.72 -10.54
C GLU A 176 2.15 -7.76 -9.70
N GLN A 177 2.77 -8.88 -9.32
CA GLN A 177 2.13 -9.90 -8.48
C GLN A 177 1.70 -9.37 -7.11
N PHE A 178 2.43 -8.41 -6.56
CA PHE A 178 2.08 -7.80 -5.28
C PHE A 178 0.82 -6.92 -5.39
N LEU A 179 0.70 -6.14 -6.47
CA LEU A 179 -0.38 -5.15 -6.61
C LEU A 179 -1.59 -5.67 -7.40
N HIS A 180 -1.37 -6.56 -8.37
CA HIS A 180 -2.42 -7.07 -9.24
C HIS A 180 -3.60 -7.68 -8.45
N PRO A 181 -3.41 -8.47 -7.38
CA PRO A 181 -4.53 -9.00 -6.58
C PRO A 181 -5.43 -7.90 -6.01
N VAL A 182 -4.85 -6.77 -5.58
CA VAL A 182 -5.61 -5.63 -5.02
C VAL A 182 -6.51 -5.00 -6.08
N PHE A 183 -6.07 -4.97 -7.35
CA PHE A 183 -6.86 -4.40 -8.44
C PHE A 183 -7.79 -5.42 -9.11
N GLN A 184 -7.39 -6.69 -9.19
CA GLN A 184 -8.13 -7.80 -9.83
C GLN A 184 -9.57 -7.91 -9.31
N GLU A 185 -9.76 -7.72 -8.00
CA GLU A 185 -11.08 -7.78 -7.37
C GLU A 185 -12.07 -6.72 -7.91
N ASP A 186 -11.54 -5.61 -8.43
CA ASP A 186 -12.31 -4.48 -8.94
C ASP A 186 -12.34 -4.41 -10.48
N GLU A 187 -11.51 -5.18 -11.19
CA GLU A 187 -11.43 -5.15 -12.66
C GLU A 187 -12.79 -5.44 -13.32
N TRP A 188 -13.51 -6.46 -12.83
CA TRP A 188 -14.80 -6.83 -13.40
C TRP A 188 -15.87 -5.76 -13.18
N LYS A 189 -15.82 -5.04 -12.04
CA LYS A 189 -16.74 -3.93 -11.74
C LYS A 189 -16.51 -2.78 -12.69
N LEU A 190 -15.24 -2.45 -12.94
CA LEU A 190 -14.83 -1.45 -13.92
C LEU A 190 -15.31 -1.81 -15.34
N VAL A 191 -15.08 -3.06 -15.78
CA VAL A 191 -15.54 -3.53 -17.10
C VAL A 191 -17.06 -3.49 -17.22
N LEU A 192 -17.77 -3.90 -16.18
CA LEU A 192 -19.23 -3.83 -16.13
C LEU A 192 -19.75 -2.40 -16.23
N MET A 193 -19.15 -1.46 -15.48
CA MET A 193 -19.48 -0.03 -15.58
C MET A 193 -19.28 0.52 -16.98
N GLY A 194 -18.18 0.16 -17.65
CA GLY A 194 -17.96 0.50 -19.06
C GLY A 194 -19.06 -0.01 -19.98
N GLY A 195 -19.56 -1.23 -19.73
CA GLY A 195 -20.72 -1.78 -20.43
C GLY A 195 -22.01 -1.02 -20.17
N VAL A 196 -22.34 -0.74 -18.90
CA VAL A 196 -23.55 -0.01 -18.50
C VAL A 196 -23.56 1.40 -19.10
N LEU A 197 -22.43 2.11 -19.06
CA LEU A 197 -22.27 3.41 -19.71
C LEU A 197 -22.43 3.29 -21.23
N GLY A 198 -21.89 2.24 -21.84
CA GLY A 198 -22.08 1.93 -23.25
C GLY A 198 -23.55 1.74 -23.64
N ILE A 199 -24.34 1.04 -22.80
CA ILE A 199 -25.79 0.90 -22.96
C ILE A 199 -26.47 2.26 -22.88
N ALA A 200 -26.16 3.07 -21.86
CA ALA A 200 -26.77 4.38 -21.67
C ALA A 200 -26.51 5.31 -22.86
N VAL A 201 -25.28 5.32 -23.38
CA VAL A 201 -24.91 6.07 -24.59
C VAL A 201 -25.66 5.54 -25.80
N GLY A 202 -25.74 4.21 -25.97
CA GLY A 202 -26.47 3.59 -27.10
C GLY A 202 -27.99 3.88 -27.07
N PHE A 203 -28.60 3.94 -25.89
CA PHE A 203 -29.99 4.39 -25.73
C PHE A 203 -30.16 5.87 -26.06
N GLY A 204 -29.23 6.72 -25.62
CA GLY A 204 -29.22 8.14 -25.99
C GLY A 204 -29.10 8.34 -27.50
N GLN A 205 -28.21 7.60 -28.16
CA GLN A 205 -28.06 7.60 -29.61
C GLN A 205 -29.33 7.14 -30.32
N TRP A 206 -29.97 6.07 -29.85
CA TRP A 206 -31.24 5.60 -30.39
C TRP A 206 -32.36 6.64 -30.25
N TYR A 207 -32.45 7.32 -29.11
CA TYR A 207 -33.45 8.37 -28.88
C TYR A 207 -33.22 9.60 -29.80
N PHE A 208 -31.96 9.99 -30.00
CA PHE A 208 -31.60 11.16 -30.81
C PHE A 208 -31.63 10.89 -32.32
N LEU A 209 -31.30 9.67 -32.76
CA LEU A 209 -31.36 9.23 -34.18
C LEU A 209 -32.72 8.63 -34.56
N GLY A 210 -33.60 8.37 -33.59
CA GLY A 210 -34.94 7.84 -33.78
C GLY A 210 -36.02 8.89 -34.05
N GLN A 211 -35.62 10.14 -34.32
CA GLN A 211 -36.46 11.16 -34.96
C GLN A 211 -36.15 11.27 -36.45
#